data_AF-A0A3M1ZET8-F1
#
_entry.id   AF-A0A3M1ZET8-F1
#
_cell.length_a   1.000
_cell.length_b   1.000
_cell.length_c   1.000
_cell.angle_alpha   90.00
_cell.angle_beta   90.00
_cell.angle_gamma   90.00
#
_symmetry.space_group_name_H-M   'P 1'
#
loop_
_entity.id
_entity.type
_entity.pdbx_description
1 polymer ?
#
loop_
_entity_poly.entity_id
_entity_poly.type
_entity_poly.pdbx_seq_one_letter_code
_entity_poly.pdbx_strand_id
1 'polypeptide(L)'
;MNAGIKVFAPASVGNIGVGFDCLGFALEKPGDEIIARFSDKPGLRITKITGKKGKHIPYEVEKNTAGFAALKLLEHLGETKRGIEIEVHKKMPLGSGLGSSAASAVAGVMAINELLRRPLEK
;
A
#
# COMPACT_ATOMS: atom_id res chain seq x y z
N MET A 1 -14.36 -15.91 9.37
CA MET A 1 -13.28 -15.20 8.65
C MET A 1 -13.80 -13.81 8.35
N ASN A 2 -13.23 -12.76 8.94
CA ASN A 2 -13.65 -11.39 8.63
C ASN A 2 -13.30 -11.11 7.16
N ALA A 3 -14.32 -10.78 6.36
CA ALA A 3 -14.13 -10.37 4.98
C ALA A 3 -13.19 -9.16 4.93
N GLY A 4 -12.17 -9.23 4.07
CA GLY A 4 -11.17 -8.17 3.88
C GLY A 4 -11.16 -7.66 2.46
N ILE A 5 -10.58 -6.49 2.26
CA ILE A 5 -10.32 -5.94 0.94
C ILE A 5 -8.90 -6.32 0.52
N LYS A 6 -8.76 -6.87 -0.68
CA LYS A 6 -7.47 -7.11 -1.32
C LYS A 6 -7.30 -6.16 -2.49
N VAL A 7 -6.20 -5.42 -2.51
CA VAL A 7 -5.81 -4.52 -3.60
C VAL A 7 -4.52 -5.01 -4.22
N PHE A 8 -4.45 -4.96 -5.55
CA PHE A 8 -3.24 -5.13 -6.34
C PHE A 8 -2.87 -3.79 -6.95
N ALA A 9 -1.60 -3.38 -6.82
CA ALA A 9 -1.06 -2.22 -7.53
C ALA A 9 0.08 -2.65 -8.45
N PRO A 10 0.00 -2.34 -9.76
CA PRO A 10 1.01 -2.75 -10.71
C PRO A 10 2.33 -2.00 -10.53
N ALA A 11 3.38 -2.59 -11.10
CA ALA A 11 4.62 -1.89 -11.40
C ALA A 11 4.35 -0.66 -12.28
N SER A 12 5.24 0.32 -12.20
CA SER A 12 5.23 1.49 -13.07
C SER A 12 6.65 1.85 -13.52
N VAL A 13 6.73 2.51 -14.66
CA VAL A 13 7.96 3.09 -15.19
C VAL A 13 7.79 4.60 -15.20
N GLY A 14 8.72 5.33 -14.60
CA GLY A 14 8.83 6.79 -14.71
C GLY A 14 10.00 7.21 -15.60
N ASN A 15 10.16 8.51 -15.82
CA ASN A 15 11.28 9.12 -16.55
C ASN A 15 11.39 8.63 -18.01
N ILE A 16 10.26 8.59 -18.71
CA ILE A 16 10.19 8.07 -20.09
C ILE A 16 10.80 9.08 -21.07
N GLY A 17 11.92 8.70 -21.68
CA GLY A 17 12.59 9.52 -22.71
C GLY A 17 13.03 10.88 -22.15
N VAL A 18 12.56 11.96 -22.77
CA VAL A 18 12.83 13.33 -22.31
C VAL A 18 11.98 13.74 -21.09
N GLY A 19 11.01 12.92 -20.68
CA GLY A 19 10.04 13.22 -19.63
C GLY A 19 10.52 12.89 -18.22
N PHE A 20 11.70 13.37 -17.83
CA PHE A 20 12.21 13.22 -16.46
C PHE A 20 11.24 13.87 -15.46
N ASP A 21 10.86 13.13 -14.42
CA ASP A 21 9.94 13.49 -13.33
C ASP A 21 8.51 13.89 -13.75
N CYS A 22 8.11 13.69 -15.01
CA CYS A 22 6.78 14.07 -15.48
C CYS A 22 6.07 13.04 -16.36
N LEU A 23 6.78 12.09 -16.98
CA LEU A 23 6.18 10.99 -17.73
C LEU A 23 6.33 9.65 -17.01
N GLY A 24 5.25 8.88 -17.00
CA GLY A 24 5.26 7.50 -16.55
C GLY A 24 4.04 6.72 -17.02
N PHE A 25 4.14 5.40 -16.97
CA PHE A 25 3.02 4.50 -17.28
C PHE A 25 3.04 3.27 -16.36
N ALA A 26 1.85 2.70 -16.15
CA ALA A 26 1.68 1.46 -15.41
C ALA A 26 1.94 0.26 -16.33
N LEU A 27 2.51 -0.80 -15.76
CA LEU A 27 2.60 -2.11 -16.39
C LEU A 27 1.40 -2.96 -15.96
N GLU A 28 1.18 -4.11 -16.59
CA GLU A 28 0.18 -5.06 -16.11
C GLU A 28 0.70 -5.89 -14.93
N LYS A 29 1.97 -6.31 -15.02
CA LYS A 29 2.68 -7.15 -14.05
C LYS A 29 4.18 -6.83 -14.10
N PRO A 30 4.95 -7.13 -13.03
CA PRO A 30 4.51 -7.57 -11.69
C PRO A 30 3.79 -6.44 -10.93
N GLY A 31 3.42 -6.69 -9.66
CA GLY A 31 2.78 -5.68 -8.81
C GLY A 31 2.70 -6.16 -7.36
N ASP A 32 2.54 -5.23 -6.42
CA ASP A 32 2.44 -5.54 -4.99
C ASP A 32 0.96 -5.69 -4.59
N GLU A 33 0.70 -6.45 -3.52
CA GLU A 33 -0.65 -6.64 -2.99
C GLU A 33 -0.74 -6.20 -1.53
N ILE A 34 -1.83 -5.53 -1.19
CA ILE A 34 -2.20 -5.19 0.19
C ILE A 34 -3.53 -5.85 0.52
N ILE A 35 -3.63 -6.45 1.69
CA ILE A 35 -4.89 -6.96 2.23
C ILE A 35 -5.21 -6.16 3.49
N ALA A 36 -6.36 -5.51 3.55
CA ALA A 36 -6.83 -4.73 4.69
C ALA A 36 -8.09 -5.36 5.31
N ARG A 37 -8.16 -5.38 6.63
CA ARG A 37 -9.29 -5.93 7.40
C ARG A 37 -9.56 -5.08 8.64
N PHE A 38 -10.81 -5.05 9.09
CA PHE A 38 -11.14 -4.53 10.41
C PHE A 38 -10.58 -5.43 11.52
N SER A 39 -10.26 -4.81 12.64
CA SER A 39 -9.74 -5.43 13.85
C SER A 39 -10.38 -4.79 15.08
N ASP A 40 -10.54 -5.57 16.15
CA ASP A 40 -11.12 -5.07 17.40
C ASP A 40 -10.15 -4.17 18.18
N LYS A 41 -8.85 -4.25 17.86
CA LYS A 41 -7.82 -3.41 18.50
C LYS A 41 -7.70 -2.08 17.75
N PRO A 42 -7.85 -0.93 18.44
CA PRO A 42 -7.75 0.40 17.83
C PRO A 42 -6.44 0.64 17.08
N GLY A 43 -6.51 1.50 16.07
CA GLY A 43 -5.37 1.92 15.26
C GLY A 43 -5.03 0.98 14.11
N LEU A 44 -4.13 1.46 13.24
CA LEU A 44 -3.60 0.74 12.10
C LEU A 44 -2.39 -0.10 12.51
N ARG A 45 -2.32 -1.36 12.07
CA ARG A 45 -1.15 -2.22 12.29
C ARG A 45 -0.80 -3.02 11.05
N ILE A 46 0.50 -3.24 10.85
CA ILE A 46 0.99 -4.20 9.86
C ILE A 46 1.16 -5.54 10.56
N THR A 47 0.45 -6.57 10.11
CA THR A 47 0.46 -7.90 10.75
C THR A 47 1.29 -8.92 10.00
N LYS A 48 1.57 -8.67 8.72
CA LYS A 48 2.36 -9.57 7.90
C LYS A 48 3.06 -8.82 6.77
N ILE A 49 4.31 -9.18 6.53
CA ILE A 49 5.05 -8.76 5.35
C ILE A 49 5.64 -9.99 4.67
N THR A 50 5.37 -10.16 3.38
CA THR A 50 5.94 -11.26 2.57
C THR A 50 6.67 -10.74 1.33
N GLY A 51 7.64 -11.50 0.84
CA GLY A 51 8.42 -11.20 -0.37
C GLY A 51 9.90 -11.54 -0.17
N LYS A 52 10.67 -11.67 -1.26
CA LYS A 52 12.09 -12.12 -1.24
C LYS A 52 13.01 -11.29 -0.32
N LYS A 53 12.64 -10.03 -0.02
CA LYS A 53 13.36 -9.14 0.93
C LYS A 53 12.48 -8.65 2.09
N GLY A 54 11.41 -9.37 2.43
CA GLY A 54 10.45 -8.97 3.47
C GLY A 54 11.10 -8.71 4.84
N LYS A 55 12.24 -9.33 5.15
CA LYS A 55 13.00 -9.14 6.41
C LYS A 55 13.56 -7.73 6.61
N HIS A 56 13.69 -6.93 5.55
CA HIS A 56 14.23 -5.56 5.63
C HIS A 56 13.14 -4.48 5.58
N ILE A 57 11.87 -4.87 5.56
CA ILE A 57 10.75 -3.94 5.49
C ILE A 57 10.19 -3.79 6.91
N PRO A 58 10.13 -2.56 7.45
CA PRO A 58 9.66 -2.33 8.81
C PRO A 58 8.19 -2.67 8.97
N TYR A 59 7.84 -3.16 10.16
CA TYR A 59 6.45 -3.38 10.57
C TYR A 59 5.84 -2.13 11.24
N GLU A 60 6.69 -1.20 11.68
CA GLU A 60 6.25 0.10 12.19
C GLU A 60 5.57 0.87 11.05
N VAL A 61 4.31 1.25 11.27
CA VAL A 61 3.45 1.89 10.28
C VAL A 61 4.10 3.16 9.73
N GLU A 62 4.68 3.96 10.61
CA GLU A 62 5.32 5.24 10.31
C GLU A 62 6.60 5.09 9.46
N LYS A 63 7.22 3.91 9.49
CA LYS A 63 8.45 3.61 8.73
C LYS A 63 8.19 2.77 7.48
N ASN A 64 6.97 2.27 7.31
CA ASN A 64 6.58 1.45 6.18
C ASN A 64 5.80 2.26 5.15
N THR A 65 6.22 2.29 3.88
CA THR A 65 5.57 3.12 2.85
C THR A 65 4.07 2.83 2.66
N ALA A 66 3.63 1.56 2.71
CA ALA A 66 2.20 1.23 2.62
C ALA A 66 1.45 1.65 3.90
N GLY A 67 2.04 1.37 5.06
CA GLY A 67 1.49 1.74 6.36
C GLY A 67 1.36 3.25 6.53
N PHE A 68 2.41 4.00 6.21
CA PHE A 68 2.46 5.45 6.31
C PHE A 68 1.39 6.09 5.42
N ALA A 69 1.30 5.68 4.15
CA ALA A 69 0.29 6.23 3.24
C ALA A 69 -1.14 5.91 3.70
N ALA A 70 -1.39 4.67 4.15
CA ALA A 70 -2.66 4.28 4.76
C ALA A 70 -3.00 5.09 6.02
N LEU A 71 -2.02 5.32 6.89
CA LEU A 71 -2.17 6.13 8.10
C LEU A 71 -2.53 7.58 7.74
N LYS A 72 -1.86 8.19 6.75
CA LYS A 72 -2.18 9.54 6.30
C LYS A 72 -3.59 9.69 5.76
N LEU A 73 -4.11 8.66 5.07
CA LEU A 73 -5.52 8.65 4.68
C LEU A 73 -6.44 8.58 5.91
N LEU A 74 -6.14 7.73 6.89
CA LEU A 74 -6.95 7.65 8.13
C LEU A 74 -6.91 8.96 8.92
N GLU A 75 -5.75 9.62 9.01
CA GLU A 75 -5.61 10.95 9.61
C GLU A 75 -6.49 11.98 8.89
N HIS A 76 -6.43 12.01 7.55
CA HIS A 76 -7.24 12.91 6.73
C HIS A 76 -8.75 12.71 6.94
N LEU A 77 -9.19 11.47 7.10
CA LEU A 77 -10.59 11.11 7.33
C LEU A 77 -11.02 11.23 8.81
N GLY A 78 -10.11 11.51 9.75
CA GLY A 78 -10.41 11.50 11.18
C GLY A 78 -10.65 10.11 11.77
N GLU A 79 -10.19 9.06 11.09
CA GLU A 79 -10.48 7.64 11.35
C GLU A 79 -9.31 6.89 12.01
N THR A 80 -8.34 7.59 12.60
CA THR A 80 -7.10 6.99 13.16
C THR A 80 -7.33 5.99 14.28
N LYS A 81 -8.47 6.08 15.00
CA LYS A 81 -8.84 5.14 16.05
C LYS A 81 -9.48 3.86 15.53
N ARG A 82 -9.86 3.82 14.24
CA ARG A 82 -10.45 2.63 13.61
C ARG A 82 -9.45 1.47 13.68
N GLY A 83 -9.88 0.34 14.23
CA GLY A 83 -9.03 -0.84 14.30
C GLY A 83 -8.90 -1.49 12.93
N ILE A 84 -7.70 -1.43 12.34
CA ILE A 84 -7.41 -1.95 11.00
C ILE A 84 -6.08 -2.68 11.01
N GLU A 85 -6.05 -3.82 10.33
CA GLU A 85 -4.83 -4.58 10.08
C GLU A 85 -4.57 -4.65 8.58
N ILE A 86 -3.30 -4.50 8.20
CA ILE A 86 -2.85 -4.70 6.83
C ILE A 86 -1.78 -5.78 6.71
N GLU A 87 -1.89 -6.59 5.67
CA GLU A 87 -0.83 -7.48 5.19
C GLU A 87 -0.21 -6.89 3.93
N VAL A 88 1.13 -6.86 3.88
CA VAL A 88 1.91 -6.32 2.76
C VAL A 88 2.59 -7.47 2.01
N HIS A 89 2.19 -7.71 0.77
CA HIS A 89 2.77 -8.75 -0.07
C HIS A 89 3.57 -8.13 -1.21
N LYS A 90 4.89 -8.12 -1.05
CA LYS A 90 5.83 -7.61 -2.05
C LYS A 90 6.13 -8.69 -3.08
N LYS A 91 5.76 -8.43 -4.34
CA LYS A 91 6.04 -9.34 -5.46
C LYS A 91 7.05 -8.74 -6.45
N MET A 92 7.56 -7.55 -6.17
CA MET A 92 8.59 -6.89 -6.97
C MET A 92 9.95 -6.86 -6.25
N PRO A 93 11.07 -6.91 -6.99
CA PRO A 93 12.39 -6.68 -6.40
C PRO A 93 12.52 -5.22 -5.92
N LEU A 94 13.00 -5.03 -4.69
CA LEU A 94 13.31 -3.70 -4.15
C LEU A 94 14.47 -3.06 -4.95
N GLY A 95 14.35 -1.77 -5.27
CA GLY A 95 15.38 -1.02 -5.99
C GLY A 95 15.50 -1.36 -7.48
N SER A 96 14.48 -1.98 -8.09
CA SER A 96 14.49 -2.39 -9.49
C SER A 96 14.18 -1.29 -10.51
N GLY A 97 13.81 -0.09 -10.05
CA GLY A 97 13.27 0.96 -10.94
C GLY A 97 11.81 0.75 -11.35
N LEU A 98 11.14 -0.33 -10.90
CA LEU A 98 9.74 -0.67 -11.25
C LEU A 98 8.68 0.00 -10.37
N GLY A 99 9.03 1.06 -9.65
CA GLY A 99 8.08 1.79 -8.80
C GLY A 99 7.53 0.97 -7.62
N SER A 100 8.27 -0.01 -7.06
CA SER A 100 7.74 -0.90 -6.01
C SER A 100 7.29 -0.18 -4.73
N SER A 101 7.97 0.89 -4.30
CA SER A 101 7.53 1.69 -3.16
C SER A 101 6.24 2.46 -3.47
N ALA A 102 6.13 3.01 -4.68
CA ALA A 102 4.94 3.71 -5.14
C ALA A 102 3.72 2.76 -5.21
N ALA A 103 3.89 1.56 -5.75
CA ALA A 103 2.84 0.54 -5.78
C ALA A 103 2.33 0.19 -4.37
N SER A 104 3.24 0.06 -3.39
CA SER A 104 2.87 -0.19 -2.00
C SER A 104 2.10 0.97 -1.35
N ALA A 105 2.51 2.22 -1.62
CA ALA A 105 1.80 3.40 -1.12
C ALA A 105 0.36 3.45 -1.67
N VAL A 106 0.21 3.35 -2.99
CA VAL A 106 -1.08 3.41 -3.68
C VAL A 106 -1.99 2.26 -3.24
N ALA A 107 -1.45 1.03 -3.16
CA ALA A 107 -2.23 -0.11 -2.69
C ALA A 107 -2.67 0.05 -1.22
N GLY A 108 -1.83 0.65 -0.36
CA GLY A 108 -2.19 0.95 1.03
C GLY A 108 -3.37 1.91 1.13
N VAL A 109 -3.28 3.06 0.44
CA VAL A 109 -4.35 4.07 0.38
C VAL A 109 -5.63 3.47 -0.20
N MET A 110 -5.55 2.80 -1.35
CA MET A 110 -6.71 2.19 -1.99
C MET A 110 -7.35 1.10 -1.12
N ALA A 111 -6.56 0.28 -0.44
CA ALA A 111 -7.12 -0.77 0.42
C ALA A 111 -7.93 -0.17 1.59
N ILE A 112 -7.44 0.91 2.20
CA ILE A 112 -8.19 1.63 3.24
C ILE A 112 -9.42 2.33 2.67
N ASN A 113 -9.29 3.04 1.55
CA ASN A 113 -10.41 3.74 0.93
C ASN A 113 -11.55 2.76 0.59
N GLU A 114 -11.24 1.63 -0.04
CA GLU A 114 -12.20 0.58 -0.35
C GLU A 114 -12.78 -0.09 0.92
N LEU A 115 -11.96 -0.35 1.94
CA LEU A 115 -12.42 -0.94 3.21
C LEU A 115 -13.43 -0.02 3.92
N LEU A 116 -13.25 1.30 3.81
CA LEU A 116 -14.14 2.32 4.34
C LEU A 116 -15.31 2.67 3.39
N ARG A 117 -15.53 1.87 2.34
CA ARG A 117 -16.61 2.06 1.33
C ARG A 117 -16.46 3.31 0.48
N ARG A 118 -15.22 3.62 0.06
CA ARG A 118 -14.85 4.67 -0.89
C ARG A 118 -15.31 6.09 -0.49
N PRO A 119 -14.89 6.61 0.68
CA PRO A 119 -15.14 8.00 1.04
C PRO A 119 -14.43 9.01 0.12
N LEU A 120 -13.37 8.60 -0.59
CA LEU A 120 -12.66 9.44 -1.56
C LEU A 120 -12.76 8.86 -2.98
N GLU A 121 -12.78 9.77 -3.96
CA GLU A 121 -12.70 9.44 -5.39
C GLU A 121 -11.24 9.25 -5.85
N LYS A 122 -11.08 8.70 -7.05
CA LYS A 122 -9.78 8.50 -7.70
C LYS A 122 -9.34 9.74 -8.46
#